data_AF-A0A101MQM5-F1
#
_entry.id   AF-A0A101MQM5-F1
#
_cell.length_a   1.000
_cell.length_b   1.000
_cell.length_c   1.000
_cell.angle_alpha   90.00
_cell.angle_beta   90.00
_cell.angle_gamma   90.00
#
_symmetry.space_group_name_H-M   'P 1'
#
loop_
_entity.id
_entity.type
_entity.pdbx_description
1 polymer ?
#
loop_
_entity_poly.entity_id
_entity_poly.type
_entity_poly.pdbx_seq_one_letter_code
_entity_poly.pdbx_strand_id
1 'polypeptide(L)'
;MGLLILAGNTLFPCFLRFIIWAMRIMLPDRPKWQSWRITLDFILEHPRRVYTNLFPARHTWYLLGTIIILNGIDWAAFELLSIRNKDIESLPTEYRVLDGLFQALAVRAGGFYVVTIADLHQGLLVLYVLMMYVSAYPVTLTMRNTNVYEERSLGIYAHDESPDSPANTSRSNVVMDLIRHHLGRPGLSETSRGYFVHQQLRSQLSHDLWWIALAVFFIAIRESDHYEAQPVAFSTFNIIFEVVSAYGCVGVSLGFPGKNYSFCGAWHTISKLILAAVALRGRHRGLPVAIDKAIMLPSESLAWAEEEDAAMRRDRSRAWAQEHGPVGSV
;
A
#
# COMPACT_ATOMS: atom_id res chain seq x y z
N MET A 1 -9.41 -15.71 15.29
CA MET A 1 -8.05 -15.31 14.89
C MET A 1 -8.00 -14.59 13.54
N GLY A 2 -8.53 -15.14 12.43
CA GLY A 2 -8.49 -14.49 11.11
C GLY A 2 -9.02 -13.05 11.06
N LEU A 3 -10.15 -12.77 11.71
CA LEU A 3 -10.70 -11.41 11.83
C LEU A 3 -9.76 -10.44 12.57
N LEU A 4 -9.03 -10.90 13.58
CA LEU A 4 -8.07 -10.07 14.32
C LEU A 4 -6.83 -9.75 13.47
N ILE A 5 -6.37 -10.71 12.68
CA ILE A 5 -5.27 -10.50 11.71
C ILE A 5 -5.67 -9.43 10.68
N LEU A 6 -6.89 -9.54 10.17
CA LEU A 6 -7.43 -8.59 9.20
C LEU A 6 -7.59 -7.18 9.83
N ALA A 7 -8.13 -7.11 11.05
CA ALA A 7 -8.31 -5.88 11.82
C ALA A 7 -7.00 -5.22 12.29
N GLY A 8 -5.86 -5.91 12.14
CA GLY A 8 -4.53 -5.36 12.35
C GLY A 8 -4.11 -4.39 11.25
N ASN A 9 -2.82 -4.39 10.91
CA ASN A 9 -2.17 -3.38 10.07
C ASN A 9 -2.87 -3.11 8.71
N THR A 10 -3.59 -4.08 8.14
CA THR A 10 -4.18 -3.97 6.80
C THR A 10 -5.55 -3.27 6.76
N LEU A 11 -6.46 -3.55 7.71
CA LEU A 11 -7.79 -2.91 7.75
C LEU A 11 -8.01 -2.03 8.97
N PHE A 12 -6.97 -1.74 9.76
CA PHE A 12 -7.07 -0.82 10.89
C PHE A 12 -7.81 0.50 10.56
N PRO A 13 -7.52 1.21 9.44
CA PRO A 13 -8.28 2.40 9.02
C PRO A 13 -9.79 2.16 8.83
N CYS A 14 -10.15 1.02 8.26
CA CYS A 14 -11.54 0.65 7.97
C CYS A 14 -12.28 0.28 9.26
N PHE A 15 -11.65 -0.53 10.12
CA PHE A 15 -12.20 -0.90 11.43
C PHE A 15 -12.34 0.31 12.34
N LEU A 16 -11.35 1.20 12.39
CA LEU A 16 -11.42 2.42 13.19
C LEU A 16 -12.60 3.30 12.74
N ARG A 17 -12.77 3.52 11.44
CA ARG A 17 -13.91 4.28 10.91
C ARG A 17 -15.24 3.61 11.23
N PHE A 18 -15.33 2.29 11.10
CA PHE A 18 -16.52 1.52 11.45
C PHE A 18 -16.87 1.64 12.94
N ILE A 19 -15.88 1.57 13.83
CA ILE A 19 -16.06 1.73 15.27
C ILE A 19 -16.59 3.13 15.60
N ILE A 20 -16.02 4.18 15.00
CA ILE A 20 -16.49 5.58 15.18
C ILE A 20 -17.92 5.75 14.69
N TRP A 21 -18.24 5.20 13.52
CA TRP A 21 -19.60 5.22 12.98
C TRP A 21 -20.59 4.42 13.82
N ALA A 22 -20.19 3.26 14.34
CA ALA A 22 -21.01 2.46 15.25
C ALA A 22 -21.28 3.20 16.57
N MET A 23 -20.26 3.85 17.15
CA MET A 23 -20.42 4.70 18.34
C MET A 23 -21.39 5.86 18.09
N ARG A 24 -21.37 6.45 16.89
CA ARG A 24 -22.33 7.49 16.50
C ARG A 24 -23.76 6.98 16.48
N ILE A 25 -24.00 5.78 15.96
CA ILE A 25 -25.35 5.19 15.84
C ILE A 25 -25.87 4.68 17.18
N MET A 26 -24.99 4.15 18.03
CA MET A 26 -25.37 3.63 19.34
C MET A 26 -25.66 4.74 20.37
N LEU A 27 -25.41 6.00 20.03
CA LEU A 27 -25.61 7.12 20.96
C LEU A 27 -27.10 7.50 21.05
N PRO A 28 -27.74 7.39 22.23
CA PRO A 28 -29.16 7.72 22.38
C PRO A 28 -29.38 9.24 22.29
N ASP A 29 -30.53 9.65 21.72
CA ASP A 29 -30.96 11.04 21.54
C ASP A 29 -31.35 11.72 22.87
N ARG A 30 -30.37 11.90 23.77
CA ARG A 30 -30.53 12.67 25.00
C ARG A 30 -29.66 13.93 24.96
N PRO A 31 -30.09 15.03 25.61
CA PRO A 31 -29.34 16.29 25.63
C PRO A 31 -27.91 16.16 26.18
N LYS A 32 -27.64 15.18 27.06
CA LYS A 32 -26.29 14.91 27.59
C LYS A 32 -25.30 14.36 26.54
N TRP A 33 -25.79 13.75 25.46
CA TRP A 33 -24.96 13.07 24.46
C TRP A 33 -24.78 13.90 23.18
N GLN A 34 -25.39 15.08 23.07
CA GLN A 34 -25.28 15.93 21.89
C GLN A 34 -23.84 16.40 21.63
N SER A 35 -23.07 16.73 22.67
CA SER A 35 -21.66 17.12 22.54
C SER A 35 -20.80 16.01 21.93
N TRP A 36 -21.04 14.76 22.34
CA TRP A 36 -20.34 13.59 21.78
C TRP A 36 -20.73 13.34 20.32
N ARG A 37 -22.00 13.53 19.96
CA ARG A 37 -22.46 13.39 18.57
C ARG A 37 -21.80 14.42 17.65
N ILE A 38 -21.75 15.69 18.06
CA ILE A 38 -21.06 16.76 17.31
C ILE A 38 -19.58 16.43 17.13
N THR A 39 -18.93 15.93 18.19
CA THR A 39 -17.52 15.53 18.14
C THR A 39 -17.28 14.37 17.17
N LEU A 40 -18.13 13.33 17.21
CA LEU A 40 -18.03 12.18 16.31
C LEU A 40 -18.34 12.56 14.86
N ASP A 41 -19.31 13.43 14.62
CA ASP A 41 -19.62 13.98 13.30
C ASP A 41 -18.43 14.78 12.76
N PHE A 42 -17.81 15.63 13.59
CA PHE A 42 -16.60 16.39 13.23
C PHE A 42 -15.43 15.48 12.87
N ILE A 43 -15.20 14.39 13.63
CA ILE A 43 -14.14 13.41 13.35
C ILE A 43 -14.39 12.69 12.01
N LEU A 44 -15.65 12.35 11.70
CA LEU A 44 -15.99 11.64 10.46
C LEU A 44 -15.91 12.55 9.22
N GLU A 45 -16.14 13.85 9.41
CA GLU A 45 -16.10 14.89 8.38
C GLU A 45 -14.67 15.40 8.11
N HIS A 46 -13.83 15.51 9.14
CA HIS A 46 -12.42 15.91 9.04
C HIS A 46 -11.45 14.82 9.57
N PRO A 47 -11.41 13.63 8.95
CA PRO A 47 -10.73 12.47 9.52
C PRO A 47 -9.21 12.65 9.66
N ARG A 48 -8.57 13.31 8.68
CA ARG A 48 -7.11 13.50 8.65
C ARG A 48 -6.57 14.54 9.64
N ARG A 49 -7.41 15.47 10.11
CA ARG A 49 -7.02 16.47 11.11
C ARG A 49 -6.87 15.90 12.51
N VAL A 50 -7.51 14.75 12.76
CA VAL A 50 -7.56 14.12 14.09
C VAL A 50 -6.65 12.89 14.11
N TYR A 51 -6.60 12.13 13.01
CA TYR A 51 -5.78 10.92 12.96
C TYR A 51 -5.31 10.57 11.55
N THR A 52 -4.02 10.27 11.43
CA THR A 52 -3.30 10.04 10.16
C THR A 52 -3.80 8.80 9.41
N ASN A 53 -4.20 7.75 10.14
CA ASN A 53 -4.75 6.52 9.59
C ASN A 53 -6.28 6.57 9.38
N LEU A 54 -6.95 7.71 9.59
CA LEU A 54 -8.37 7.84 9.32
C LEU A 54 -8.57 8.42 7.92
N PHE A 55 -9.02 7.58 6.98
CA PHE A 55 -9.25 8.01 5.60
C PHE A 55 -10.68 8.49 5.37
N PRO A 56 -10.91 9.36 4.36
CA PRO A 56 -12.25 9.70 3.88
C PRO A 56 -13.03 8.47 3.42
N ALA A 57 -14.36 8.51 3.52
CA ALA A 57 -15.24 7.36 3.28
C ALA A 57 -15.00 6.66 1.93
N ARG A 58 -14.79 7.43 0.86
CA ARG A 58 -14.55 6.88 -0.49
C ARG A 58 -13.27 6.05 -0.55
N HIS A 59 -12.21 6.52 0.11
CA HIS A 59 -10.91 5.85 0.13
C HIS A 59 -10.90 4.63 1.05
N THR A 60 -11.63 4.65 2.16
CA THR A 60 -11.81 3.44 2.99
C THR A 60 -12.55 2.33 2.24
N TRP A 61 -13.58 2.68 1.45
CA TRP A 61 -14.29 1.70 0.63
C TRP A 61 -13.42 1.14 -0.51
N TYR A 62 -12.62 1.99 -1.15
CA TYR A 62 -11.63 1.54 -2.15
C TYR A 62 -10.61 0.58 -1.53
N LEU A 63 -10.01 0.95 -0.39
CA LEU A 63 -9.04 0.12 0.33
C LEU A 63 -9.64 -1.23 0.72
N LEU A 64 -10.86 -1.22 1.27
CA LEU A 64 -11.60 -2.44 1.63
C LEU A 64 -11.83 -3.32 0.40
N GLY A 65 -12.29 -2.75 -0.71
CA GLY A 65 -12.52 -3.46 -1.97
C GLY A 65 -11.25 -4.12 -2.51
N THR A 66 -10.14 -3.37 -2.56
CA THR A 66 -8.85 -3.93 -3.01
C THR A 66 -8.38 -5.09 -2.15
N ILE A 67 -8.50 -4.99 -0.82
CA ILE A 67 -8.10 -6.07 0.10
C ILE A 67 -8.98 -7.31 -0.06
N ILE A 68 -10.29 -7.14 -0.21
CA ILE A 68 -11.22 -8.27 -0.47
C ILE A 68 -10.86 -8.96 -1.78
N ILE A 69 -10.57 -8.21 -2.85
CA ILE A 69 -10.20 -8.79 -4.15
C ILE A 69 -8.89 -9.56 -4.06
N LEU A 70 -7.84 -8.96 -3.46
CA LEU A 70 -6.54 -9.64 -3.32
C LEU A 70 -6.66 -10.93 -2.51
N ASN A 71 -7.41 -10.92 -1.39
CA ASN A 71 -7.64 -12.12 -0.59
C ASN A 71 -8.52 -13.15 -1.30
N GLY A 72 -9.49 -12.69 -2.11
CA GLY A 72 -10.30 -13.57 -2.95
C GLY A 72 -9.46 -14.30 -3.99
N ILE A 73 -8.47 -13.62 -4.58
CA ILE A 73 -7.51 -14.24 -5.50
C ILE A 73 -6.67 -15.30 -4.77
N ASP A 74 -6.17 -15.00 -3.57
CA ASP A 74 -5.40 -15.97 -2.78
C ASP A 74 -6.21 -17.19 -2.38
N TRP A 75 -7.45 -16.99 -1.94
CA TRP A 75 -8.35 -18.07 -1.57
C TRP A 75 -8.71 -18.93 -2.81
N ALA A 76 -9.09 -18.30 -3.92
CA ALA A 76 -9.41 -19.02 -5.15
C ALA A 76 -8.21 -19.79 -5.71
N ALA A 77 -7.01 -19.21 -5.65
CA ALA A 77 -5.79 -19.88 -6.07
C ALA A 77 -5.41 -21.03 -5.13
N PHE A 78 -5.60 -20.88 -3.82
CA PHE A 78 -5.43 -21.98 -2.87
C PHE A 78 -6.37 -23.13 -3.20
N GLU A 79 -7.66 -22.87 -3.39
CA GLU A 79 -8.62 -23.91 -3.76
C GLU A 79 -8.26 -24.57 -5.10
N LEU A 80 -7.96 -23.78 -6.13
CA LEU A 80 -7.65 -24.30 -7.46
C LEU A 80 -6.35 -25.11 -7.51
N LEU A 81 -5.28 -24.63 -6.85
CA LEU A 81 -3.97 -25.30 -6.85
C LEU A 81 -3.84 -26.36 -5.75
N SER A 82 -4.77 -26.44 -4.79
CA SER A 82 -4.82 -27.55 -3.81
C SER A 82 -5.43 -28.83 -4.40
N ILE A 83 -6.18 -28.72 -5.50
CA ILE A 83 -6.69 -29.86 -6.27
C ILE A 83 -5.48 -30.69 -6.71
N ARG A 84 -5.39 -31.93 -6.23
CA ARG A 84 -4.31 -32.93 -6.45
C ARG A 84 -3.22 -33.04 -5.37
N ASN A 85 -3.32 -32.34 -4.25
CA ASN A 85 -2.46 -32.64 -3.10
C ASN A 85 -3.08 -33.72 -2.20
N LYS A 86 -2.42 -34.88 -2.09
CA LYS A 86 -2.91 -36.06 -1.33
C LYS A 86 -3.07 -35.78 0.16
N ASP A 87 -2.27 -34.87 0.72
CA ASP A 87 -2.35 -34.51 2.14
C ASP A 87 -3.59 -33.67 2.46
N ILE A 88 -4.01 -32.82 1.50
CA ILE A 88 -5.20 -31.97 1.63
C ILE A 88 -6.46 -32.73 1.21
N GLU A 89 -6.36 -33.79 0.40
CA GLU A 89 -7.48 -34.62 -0.07
C GLU A 89 -8.00 -35.59 1.00
N SER A 90 -7.25 -35.77 2.08
CA SER A 90 -7.69 -36.53 3.26
C SER A 90 -8.73 -35.79 4.12
N LEU A 91 -8.86 -34.47 3.95
CA LEU A 91 -9.76 -33.62 4.74
C LEU A 91 -11.13 -33.45 4.06
N PRO A 92 -12.23 -33.42 4.82
CA PRO A 92 -13.56 -33.13 4.28
C PRO A 92 -13.59 -31.75 3.61
N THR A 93 -14.32 -31.65 2.50
CA THR A 93 -14.35 -30.46 1.63
C THR A 93 -14.75 -29.18 2.37
N GLU A 94 -15.58 -29.28 3.41
CA GLU A 94 -16.00 -28.16 4.25
C GLU A 94 -14.84 -27.52 5.03
N TYR A 95 -13.92 -28.33 5.56
CA TYR A 95 -12.76 -27.83 6.30
C TYR A 95 -11.71 -27.24 5.37
N ARG A 96 -11.55 -27.80 4.15
CA ARG A 96 -10.64 -27.25 3.15
C ARG A 96 -10.94 -25.79 2.82
N VAL A 97 -12.22 -25.48 2.61
CA VAL A 97 -12.66 -24.11 2.30
C VAL A 97 -12.34 -23.14 3.44
N LEU A 98 -12.53 -23.60 4.68
CA LEU A 98 -12.24 -22.79 5.87
C LEU A 98 -10.73 -22.60 6.08
N ASP A 99 -9.94 -23.64 5.84
CA ASP A 99 -8.48 -23.60 5.90
C ASP A 99 -7.91 -22.69 4.82
N GLY A 100 -8.41 -22.78 3.58
CA GLY A 100 -8.03 -21.90 2.48
C GLY A 100 -8.36 -20.44 2.77
N LEU A 101 -9.55 -20.16 3.33
CA LEU A 101 -9.93 -18.82 3.75
C LEU A 101 -9.00 -18.30 4.86
N PHE A 102 -8.72 -19.11 5.88
CA PHE A 102 -7.82 -18.72 6.96
C PHE A 102 -6.40 -18.47 6.45
N GLN A 103 -5.90 -19.32 5.57
CA GLN A 103 -4.57 -19.22 4.98
C GLN A 103 -4.44 -17.94 4.14
N ALA A 104 -5.42 -17.64 3.27
CA ALA A 104 -5.45 -16.40 2.49
C ALA A 104 -5.45 -15.14 3.38
N LEU A 105 -6.09 -15.21 4.55
CA LEU A 105 -6.06 -14.12 5.52
C LEU A 105 -4.72 -14.01 6.26
N ALA A 106 -4.08 -15.13 6.57
CA ALA A 106 -2.88 -15.19 7.41
C ALA A 106 -1.56 -14.91 6.67
N VAL A 107 -1.47 -15.26 5.38
CA VAL A 107 -0.26 -15.08 4.53
C VAL A 107 0.18 -13.61 4.39
N ARG A 108 -0.68 -12.63 4.67
CA ARG A 108 -0.31 -11.20 4.54
C ARG A 108 0.41 -10.59 5.73
N ALA A 109 0.05 -10.99 6.95
CA ALA A 109 0.45 -10.28 8.17
C ALA A 109 0.29 -11.12 9.46
N GLY A 110 -0.18 -12.37 9.35
CA GLY A 110 -0.44 -13.21 10.50
C GLY A 110 0.74 -14.11 10.88
N GLY A 111 1.54 -14.56 9.91
CA GLY A 111 2.60 -15.54 10.16
C GLY A 111 2.09 -16.94 10.48
N PHE A 112 0.77 -17.10 10.66
CA PHE A 112 0.12 -18.36 10.94
C PHE A 112 -0.13 -19.11 9.64
N TYR A 113 0.08 -20.42 9.68
CA TYR A 113 -0.28 -21.32 8.61
C TYR A 113 -0.95 -22.55 9.22
N VAL A 114 -1.99 -23.05 8.55
CA VAL A 114 -2.69 -24.28 8.95
C VAL A 114 -2.07 -25.48 8.27
N VAL A 115 -1.64 -25.30 7.02
CA VAL A 115 -0.95 -26.29 6.21
C VAL A 115 0.51 -25.91 6.08
N THR A 116 1.41 -26.88 6.21
CA THR A 116 2.84 -26.69 6.02
C THR A 116 3.11 -26.07 4.65
N ILE A 117 3.70 -24.88 4.64
CA ILE A 117 3.97 -24.12 3.41
C ILE A 117 4.86 -24.93 2.45
N ALA A 118 5.82 -25.69 2.97
CA ALA A 118 6.74 -26.49 2.17
C ALA A 118 6.04 -27.58 1.31
N ASP A 119 4.88 -28.07 1.74
CA ASP A 119 4.14 -29.15 1.08
C ASP A 119 3.13 -28.61 0.04
N LEU A 120 3.03 -27.29 -0.11
CA LEU A 120 2.18 -26.66 -1.12
C LEU A 120 2.83 -26.74 -2.51
N HIS A 121 1.98 -26.79 -3.54
CA HIS A 121 2.41 -26.73 -4.93
C HIS A 121 3.25 -25.48 -5.20
N GLN A 122 4.31 -25.64 -6.00
CA GLN A 122 5.26 -24.57 -6.32
C GLN A 122 4.59 -23.30 -6.87
N GLY A 123 3.51 -23.43 -7.66
CA GLY A 123 2.77 -22.28 -8.18
C GLY A 123 2.12 -21.42 -7.07
N LEU A 124 1.66 -22.05 -5.99
CA LEU A 124 1.05 -21.36 -4.86
C LEU A 124 2.11 -20.65 -4.00
N LEU A 125 3.30 -21.25 -3.87
CA LEU A 125 4.45 -20.61 -3.22
C LEU A 125 4.86 -19.32 -3.94
N VAL A 126 4.90 -19.34 -5.27
CA VAL A 126 5.20 -18.15 -6.08
C VAL A 126 4.13 -17.07 -5.88
N LEU A 127 2.85 -17.45 -5.87
CA LEU A 127 1.76 -16.52 -5.60
C LEU A 127 1.90 -15.89 -4.20
N TYR A 128 2.23 -16.69 -3.19
CA TYR A 128 2.44 -16.17 -1.83
C TYR A 128 3.61 -15.20 -1.75
N VAL A 129 4.73 -15.46 -2.43
CA VAL A 129 5.83 -14.49 -2.51
C VAL A 129 5.35 -13.16 -3.10
N LEU A 130 4.57 -13.21 -4.18
CA LEU A 130 4.01 -12.01 -4.81
C LEU A 130 3.07 -11.28 -3.85
N MET A 131 2.16 -11.99 -3.18
CA MET A 131 1.17 -11.38 -2.30
C MET A 131 1.77 -10.86 -0.98
N MET A 132 2.76 -11.54 -0.41
CA MET A 132 3.54 -11.03 0.73
C MET A 132 4.20 -9.69 0.42
N TYR A 133 4.70 -9.53 -0.82
CA TYR A 133 5.25 -8.26 -1.29
C TYR A 133 4.15 -7.21 -1.51
N VAL A 134 3.07 -7.56 -2.23
CA VAL A 134 1.97 -6.64 -2.58
C VAL A 134 1.20 -6.14 -1.35
N SER A 135 1.18 -6.93 -0.25
CA SER A 135 0.42 -6.68 0.99
C SER A 135 0.51 -5.25 1.56
N ALA A 136 1.66 -4.58 1.48
CA ALA A 136 1.82 -3.23 2.01
C ALA A 136 1.35 -2.11 1.08
N TYR A 137 1.18 -2.38 -0.21
CA TYR A 137 0.93 -1.33 -1.19
C TYR A 137 -0.46 -0.71 -1.06
N PRO A 138 -1.57 -1.44 -0.81
CA PRO A 138 -2.89 -0.82 -0.72
C PRO A 138 -3.01 0.24 0.39
N VAL A 139 -2.49 -0.04 1.58
CA VAL A 139 -2.57 0.87 2.74
C VAL A 139 -1.67 2.08 2.53
N THR A 140 -0.41 1.85 2.13
CA THR A 140 0.56 2.93 1.88
C THR A 140 0.14 3.83 0.71
N LEU A 141 -0.41 3.25 -0.35
CA LEU A 141 -1.00 3.98 -1.48
C LEU A 141 -2.17 4.87 -1.03
N THR A 142 -3.05 4.33 -0.19
CA THR A 142 -4.19 5.08 0.34
C THR A 142 -3.73 6.24 1.21
N MET A 143 -2.73 6.03 2.08
CA MET A 143 -2.12 7.10 2.88
C MET A 143 -1.55 8.22 2.01
N ARG A 144 -0.81 7.89 0.94
CA ARG A 144 -0.17 8.91 0.11
C ARG A 144 -1.14 9.66 -0.77
N ASN A 145 -2.07 8.95 -1.40
CA ASN A 145 -3.13 9.57 -2.17
C ASN A 145 -3.90 10.57 -1.32
N THR A 146 -4.19 10.20 -0.07
CA THR A 146 -4.94 11.08 0.83
C THR A 146 -4.08 12.19 1.46
N ASN A 147 -2.73 12.13 1.41
CA ASN A 147 -1.81 13.22 1.80
C ASN A 147 -1.73 14.32 0.72
N VAL A 148 -1.66 13.92 -0.56
CA VAL A 148 -1.62 14.86 -1.71
C VAL A 148 -2.89 15.72 -1.80
N TYR A 149 -4.03 15.21 -1.36
CA TYR A 149 -5.26 16.00 -1.31
C TYR A 149 -5.18 17.19 -0.35
N GLU A 150 -4.42 17.06 0.73
CA GLU A 150 -4.26 18.14 1.70
C GLU A 150 -3.29 19.21 1.19
N GLU A 151 -2.18 18.80 0.54
CA GLU A 151 -1.25 19.73 -0.14
C GLU A 151 -1.98 20.61 -1.16
N ARG A 152 -2.93 20.03 -1.92
CA ARG A 152 -3.71 20.77 -2.92
C ARG A 152 -4.84 21.62 -2.32
N SER A 153 -5.38 21.24 -1.16
CA SER A 153 -6.38 22.07 -0.44
C SER A 153 -5.75 23.17 0.42
N LEU A 154 -4.46 23.03 0.79
CA LEU A 154 -3.65 24.02 1.48
C LEU A 154 -3.01 25.05 0.53
N GLY A 155 -3.21 24.92 -0.79
CA GLY A 155 -2.68 25.88 -1.77
C GLY A 155 -1.17 25.78 -2.03
N ILE A 156 -0.49 24.76 -1.49
CA ILE A 156 0.93 24.51 -1.73
C ILE A 156 1.05 23.76 -3.05
N TYR A 157 1.05 24.51 -4.15
CA TYR A 157 1.49 23.99 -5.44
C TYR A 157 3.00 23.80 -5.36
N ALA A 158 3.46 22.55 -5.19
CA ALA A 158 4.82 22.25 -5.59
C ALA A 158 4.93 22.60 -7.09
N HIS A 159 5.83 23.53 -7.41
CA HIS A 159 6.16 23.85 -8.80
C HIS A 159 6.59 22.56 -9.49
N ASP A 160 5.71 21.98 -10.31
CA ASP A 160 6.17 21.20 -11.44
C ASP A 160 6.91 22.22 -12.32
N GLU A 161 8.23 22.10 -12.41
CA GLU A 161 8.99 22.73 -13.47
C GLU A 161 8.35 22.31 -14.80
N SER A 162 7.66 23.26 -15.43
CA SER A 162 7.24 23.14 -16.81
C SER A 162 8.48 22.80 -17.65
N PRO A 163 8.50 21.68 -18.40
CA PRO A 163 9.60 21.35 -19.28
C PRO A 163 9.51 22.22 -20.55
N ASP A 164 9.64 23.53 -20.39
CA ASP A 164 9.89 24.45 -21.51
C ASP A 164 11.40 24.61 -21.65
N SER A 165 12.02 23.58 -22.23
CA SER A 165 13.32 23.69 -22.90
C SER A 165 13.27 22.87 -24.19
N PRO A 166 13.47 23.48 -25.36
CA PRO A 166 13.24 22.82 -26.64
C PRO A 166 14.44 21.94 -26.98
N ALA A 167 14.37 20.67 -26.61
CA ALA A 167 15.29 19.65 -27.10
C ALA A 167 14.55 18.69 -28.04
N ASN A 168 14.81 18.88 -29.34
CA ASN A 168 14.52 17.96 -30.44
C ASN A 168 14.62 16.48 -30.02
N THR A 169 13.50 15.76 -29.97
CA THR A 169 13.46 14.33 -30.36
C THR A 169 12.07 13.98 -30.87
N SER A 170 12.08 13.35 -32.04
CA SER A 170 10.98 13.10 -32.94
C SER A 170 9.99 12.02 -32.46
N ARG A 171 8.74 12.21 -32.92
CA ARG A 171 7.72 11.20 -33.29
C ARG A 171 7.08 10.37 -32.18
N SER A 172 5.90 10.84 -31.77
CA SER A 172 4.64 10.06 -31.72
C SER A 172 3.71 10.81 -30.77
N ASN A 173 2.61 11.40 -31.26
CA ASN A 173 1.38 11.72 -30.48
C ASN A 173 0.34 12.55 -31.27
N VAL A 174 0.47 12.70 -32.60
CA VAL A 174 -0.52 13.44 -33.43
C VAL A 174 -1.91 12.80 -33.36
N VAL A 175 -1.98 11.46 -33.27
CA VAL A 175 -3.24 10.71 -33.16
C VAL A 175 -3.93 10.96 -31.81
N MET A 176 -3.15 11.09 -30.74
CA MET A 176 -3.68 11.29 -29.39
C MET A 176 -4.22 12.71 -29.18
N ASP A 177 -3.70 13.68 -29.93
CA ASP A 177 -4.18 15.07 -29.92
C ASP A 177 -5.47 15.24 -30.73
N LEU A 178 -5.60 14.49 -31.84
CA LEU A 178 -6.81 14.50 -32.66
C LEU A 178 -8.01 13.85 -31.95
N ILE A 179 -7.78 12.75 -31.21
CA ILE A 179 -8.82 12.08 -30.41
C ILE A 179 -9.32 12.99 -29.27
N ARG A 180 -8.44 13.85 -28.73
CA ARG A 180 -8.74 14.77 -27.63
C ARG A 180 -9.69 15.91 -28.03
N HIS A 181 -9.72 16.26 -29.32
CA HIS A 181 -10.52 17.37 -29.83
C HIS A 181 -11.93 16.97 -30.27
N HIS A 182 -12.20 15.69 -30.53
CA HIS A 182 -13.49 15.21 -31.02
C HIS A 182 -14.40 14.59 -29.94
N LEU A 183 -13.86 14.29 -28.76
CA LEU A 183 -14.60 13.66 -27.66
C LEU A 183 -14.76 14.66 -26.52
N GLY A 184 -15.99 15.15 -26.33
CA GLY A 184 -16.35 16.15 -25.32
C GLY A 184 -15.85 15.80 -23.92
N ARG A 185 -15.30 16.83 -23.25
CA ARG A 185 -14.67 16.82 -21.92
C ARG A 185 -15.36 15.90 -20.89
N PRO A 186 -14.73 14.79 -20.45
CA PRO A 186 -14.81 14.34 -19.08
C PRO A 186 -13.71 15.04 -18.27
N GLY A 187 -13.99 15.36 -17.00
CA GLY A 187 -13.12 16.17 -16.14
C GLY A 187 -11.66 15.68 -16.07
N LEU A 188 -10.72 16.54 -16.48
CA LEU A 188 -9.26 16.36 -16.49
C LEU A 188 -8.61 16.05 -15.13
N SER A 189 -9.38 16.02 -14.04
CA SER A 189 -8.85 15.81 -12.69
C SER A 189 -8.57 14.34 -12.37
N GLU A 190 -9.25 13.35 -12.94
CA GLU A 190 -9.08 11.94 -12.53
C GLU A 190 -7.98 11.22 -13.30
N THR A 191 -7.81 11.50 -14.59
CA THR A 191 -6.80 10.83 -15.44
C THR A 191 -5.36 11.22 -15.07
N SER A 192 -5.13 12.48 -14.68
CA SER A 192 -3.82 12.93 -14.17
C SER A 192 -3.46 12.22 -12.86
N ARG A 193 -4.45 12.01 -11.97
CA ARG A 193 -4.24 11.36 -10.67
C ARG A 193 -3.79 9.90 -10.82
N GLY A 194 -4.32 9.18 -11.80
CA GLY A 194 -3.86 7.82 -12.11
C GLY A 194 -2.41 7.79 -12.60
N TYR A 195 -2.02 8.74 -13.44
CA TYR A 195 -0.67 8.82 -14.02
C TYR A 195 0.40 9.15 -12.97
N PHE A 196 0.19 10.18 -12.13
CA PHE A 196 1.11 10.52 -11.04
C PHE A 196 1.26 9.39 -10.02
N VAL A 197 0.16 8.73 -9.68
CA VAL A 197 0.17 7.58 -8.77
C VAL A 197 0.95 6.41 -9.38
N HIS A 198 0.73 6.10 -10.66
CA HIS A 198 1.45 5.03 -11.35
C HIS A 198 2.95 5.32 -11.46
N GLN A 199 3.34 6.57 -11.70
CA GLN A 199 4.73 7.02 -11.75
C GLN A 199 5.43 6.89 -10.39
N GLN A 200 4.75 7.33 -9.31
CA GLN A 200 5.24 7.21 -7.94
C GLN A 200 5.35 5.73 -7.51
N LEU A 201 4.37 4.91 -7.90
CA LEU A 201 4.35 3.47 -7.60
C LEU A 201 5.55 2.77 -8.24
N ARG A 202 5.83 3.05 -9.51
CA ARG A 202 6.94 2.45 -10.26
C ARG A 202 8.30 2.82 -9.69
N SER A 203 8.51 4.09 -9.33
CA SER A 203 9.77 4.57 -8.74
C SER A 203 10.08 3.85 -7.42
N GLN A 204 9.08 3.65 -6.57
CA GLN A 204 9.28 3.03 -5.27
C GLN A 204 9.31 1.51 -5.29
N LEU A 205 8.47 0.88 -6.11
CA LEU A 205 8.56 -0.55 -6.38
C LEU A 205 9.97 -0.92 -6.88
N SER A 206 10.54 -0.08 -7.74
CA SER A 206 11.92 -0.26 -8.23
C SER A 206 12.95 -0.12 -7.11
N HIS A 207 12.84 0.92 -6.27
CA HIS A 207 13.78 1.12 -5.17
C HIS A 207 13.73 -0.02 -4.14
N ASP A 208 12.53 -0.43 -3.71
CA ASP A 208 12.36 -1.48 -2.72
C ASP A 208 12.81 -2.85 -3.27
N LEU A 209 12.47 -3.16 -4.52
CA LEU A 209 12.84 -4.42 -5.16
C LEU A 209 14.37 -4.54 -5.33
N TRP A 210 15.06 -3.44 -5.61
CA TRP A 210 16.52 -3.42 -5.70
C TRP A 210 17.19 -3.86 -4.39
N TRP A 211 16.68 -3.40 -3.24
CA TRP A 211 17.22 -3.77 -1.93
C TRP A 211 16.96 -5.23 -1.57
N ILE A 212 15.78 -5.76 -1.92
CA ILE A 212 15.47 -7.19 -1.75
C ILE A 212 16.40 -8.02 -2.64
N ALA A 213 16.56 -7.64 -3.91
CA ALA A 213 17.41 -8.35 -4.85
C ALA A 213 18.87 -8.38 -4.38
N LEU A 214 19.39 -7.26 -3.89
CA LEU A 214 20.73 -7.14 -3.34
C LEU A 214 20.90 -8.01 -2.08
N ALA A 215 19.91 -8.06 -1.19
CA ALA A 215 19.95 -8.94 -0.02
C ALA A 215 19.95 -10.42 -0.41
N VAL A 216 19.08 -10.83 -1.35
CA VAL A 216 19.07 -12.20 -1.88
C VAL A 216 20.42 -12.56 -2.49
N PHE A 217 21.02 -11.66 -3.26
CA PHE A 217 22.32 -11.86 -3.88
C PHE A 217 23.43 -12.12 -2.85
N PHE A 218 23.55 -11.27 -1.82
CA PHE A 218 24.57 -11.46 -0.79
C PHE A 218 24.34 -12.70 0.07
N ILE A 219 23.08 -13.02 0.39
CA ILE A 219 22.75 -14.26 1.11
C ILE A 219 23.09 -15.48 0.25
N ALA A 220 22.74 -15.48 -1.03
CA ALA A 220 23.05 -16.59 -1.94
C ALA A 220 24.57 -16.81 -2.09
N ILE A 221 25.37 -15.74 -2.17
CA ILE A 221 26.84 -15.86 -2.17
C ILE A 221 27.32 -16.51 -0.87
N ARG A 222 26.84 -16.04 0.27
CA ARG A 222 27.33 -16.54 1.56
C ARG A 222 26.91 -17.98 1.84
N GLU A 223 25.70 -18.36 1.43
CA GLU A 223 25.14 -19.71 1.60
C GLU A 223 25.52 -20.68 0.48
N SER A 224 26.42 -20.30 -0.45
CA SER A 224 26.88 -21.18 -1.54
C SER A 224 27.45 -22.50 -1.02
N ASP A 225 28.19 -22.46 0.10
CA ASP A 225 28.76 -23.67 0.74
C ASP A 225 27.66 -24.67 1.16
N HIS A 226 26.55 -24.16 1.73
CA HIS A 226 25.41 -24.98 2.12
C HIS A 226 24.61 -25.49 0.91
N TYR A 227 24.56 -24.71 -0.17
CA TYR A 227 23.94 -25.13 -1.42
C TYR A 227 24.66 -26.31 -2.07
N GLU A 228 25.99 -26.33 -2.05
CA GLU A 228 26.78 -27.47 -2.56
C GLU A 228 26.51 -28.75 -1.76
N ALA A 229 26.36 -28.62 -0.43
CA ALA A 229 26.05 -29.75 0.43
C ALA A 229 24.61 -30.25 0.27
N GLN A 230 23.63 -29.33 0.14
CA GLN A 230 22.20 -29.65 0.09
C GLN A 230 21.45 -28.71 -0.89
N PRO A 231 21.53 -28.97 -2.21
CA PRO A 231 21.03 -28.05 -3.22
C PRO A 231 19.51 -27.86 -3.20
N VAL A 232 18.76 -28.89 -2.78
CA VAL A 232 17.30 -28.83 -2.67
C VAL A 232 16.85 -27.98 -1.48
N ALA A 233 17.51 -28.14 -0.32
CA ALA A 233 17.16 -27.39 0.89
C ALA A 233 17.55 -25.92 0.76
N PHE A 234 18.74 -25.64 0.21
CA PHE A 234 19.27 -24.29 0.01
C PHE A 234 18.97 -23.69 -1.36
N SER A 235 17.90 -24.16 -2.02
CA SER A 235 17.46 -23.62 -3.30
C SER A 235 17.29 -22.10 -3.25
N THR A 236 17.70 -21.42 -4.31
CA THR A 236 17.55 -19.97 -4.47
C THR A 236 16.11 -19.52 -4.24
N PHE A 237 15.13 -20.35 -4.62
CA PHE A 237 13.72 -20.05 -4.36
C PHE A 237 13.40 -19.97 -2.86
N ASN A 238 13.94 -20.88 -2.04
CA ASN A 238 13.71 -20.89 -0.60
C ASN A 238 14.35 -19.65 0.07
N ILE A 239 15.52 -19.24 -0.43
CA ILE A 239 16.18 -18.00 0.00
C ILE A 239 15.31 -16.78 -0.36
N ILE A 240 14.82 -16.69 -1.60
CA ILE A 240 13.93 -15.60 -2.04
C ILE A 240 12.67 -15.56 -1.17
N PHE A 241 12.05 -16.71 -0.93
CA PHE A 241 10.85 -16.82 -0.11
C PHE A 241 11.08 -16.23 1.29
N GLU A 242 12.19 -16.60 1.95
CA GLU A 242 12.47 -16.06 3.29
C GLU A 242 12.80 -14.58 3.30
N VAL A 243 13.57 -14.10 2.32
CA VAL A 243 13.91 -12.67 2.26
C VAL A 243 12.65 -11.83 2.02
N VAL A 244 11.74 -12.29 1.15
CA VAL A 244 10.47 -11.59 0.89
C VAL A 244 9.53 -11.67 2.09
N SER A 245 9.45 -12.82 2.78
CA SER A 245 8.68 -12.96 4.02
C SER A 245 9.19 -12.03 5.13
N ALA A 246 10.51 -11.94 5.30
CA ALA A 246 11.16 -11.02 6.23
C ALA A 246 10.90 -9.56 5.86
N TYR A 247 11.06 -9.18 4.58
CA TYR A 247 10.77 -7.83 4.10
C TYR A 247 9.29 -7.45 4.28
N GLY A 248 8.39 -8.39 3.99
CA GLY A 248 6.95 -8.21 4.20
C GLY A 248 6.55 -8.15 5.67
N CYS A 249 7.46 -8.50 6.60
CA CYS A 249 7.18 -8.73 8.02
C CYS A 249 6.05 -9.74 8.23
N VAL A 250 5.98 -10.76 7.39
CA VAL A 250 4.90 -11.75 7.38
C VAL A 250 5.14 -12.82 8.44
N GLY A 251 6.37 -13.33 8.52
CA GLY A 251 6.77 -14.32 9.53
C GLY A 251 6.49 -15.77 9.15
N VAL A 252 6.22 -16.04 7.87
CA VAL A 252 6.05 -17.40 7.34
C VAL A 252 7.38 -17.92 6.81
N SER A 253 7.68 -19.21 7.04
CA SER A 253 8.91 -19.88 6.61
C SER A 253 8.60 -21.20 5.93
N LEU A 254 9.44 -21.62 4.98
CA LEU A 254 9.42 -22.98 4.44
C LEU A 254 10.00 -24.01 5.43
N GLY A 255 10.71 -23.56 6.46
CA GLY A 255 11.37 -24.43 7.43
C GLY A 255 12.57 -25.18 6.85
N PHE A 256 13.16 -26.05 7.67
CA PHE A 256 14.24 -26.93 7.27
C PHE A 256 13.85 -28.40 7.52
N PRO A 257 14.08 -29.32 6.56
CA PRO A 257 13.66 -30.72 6.71
C PRO A 257 14.18 -31.35 8.01
N GLY A 258 13.26 -31.91 8.81
CA GLY A 258 13.58 -32.64 10.03
C GLY A 258 14.01 -31.77 11.22
N LYS A 259 13.87 -30.44 11.16
CA LYS A 259 14.21 -29.55 12.28
C LYS A 259 13.15 -28.48 12.53
N ASN A 260 12.85 -28.22 13.80
CA ASN A 260 11.80 -27.31 14.24
C ASN A 260 12.29 -25.84 14.33
N TYR A 261 13.01 -25.37 13.32
CA TYR A 261 13.40 -23.97 13.21
C TYR A 261 13.01 -23.41 11.84
N SER A 262 12.83 -22.09 11.73
CA SER A 262 12.67 -21.40 10.44
C SER A 262 13.90 -21.62 9.57
N PHE A 263 13.73 -21.65 8.24
CA PHE A 263 14.81 -21.91 7.28
C PHE A 263 16.07 -21.05 7.55
N CYS A 264 15.90 -19.79 7.94
CA CYS A 264 17.01 -18.90 8.29
C CYS A 264 17.83 -19.36 9.51
N GLY A 265 17.33 -20.28 10.33
CA GLY A 265 18.02 -20.88 11.46
C GLY A 265 19.25 -21.71 11.04
N ALA A 266 19.21 -22.33 9.85
CA ALA A 266 20.32 -23.10 9.30
C ALA A 266 21.44 -22.23 8.71
N TRP A 267 21.19 -20.94 8.47
CA TRP A 267 22.10 -20.07 7.73
C TRP A 267 23.32 -19.62 8.55
N HIS A 268 24.34 -19.13 7.85
CA HIS A 268 25.46 -18.43 8.47
C HIS A 268 25.01 -17.17 9.23
N THR A 269 25.80 -16.78 10.22
CA THR A 269 25.55 -15.60 11.07
C THR A 269 25.43 -14.31 10.26
N ILE A 270 26.24 -14.14 9.21
CA ILE A 270 26.19 -12.96 8.33
C ILE A 270 24.84 -12.89 7.60
N SER A 271 24.38 -14.01 7.03
CA SER A 271 23.10 -14.08 6.31
C SER A 271 21.91 -13.76 7.23
N LYS A 272 21.97 -14.22 8.48
CA LYS A 272 20.98 -13.88 9.52
C LYS A 272 20.96 -12.38 9.83
N LEU A 273 22.12 -11.73 9.92
CA LEU A 273 22.21 -10.28 10.13
C LEU A 273 21.64 -9.49 8.93
N ILE A 274 21.93 -9.92 7.71
CA ILE A 274 21.35 -9.33 6.50
C ILE A 274 19.83 -9.47 6.54
N LEU A 275 19.31 -10.66 6.88
CA LEU A 275 17.86 -10.89 6.97
C LEU A 275 17.21 -10.01 8.05
N ALA A 276 17.86 -9.82 9.20
CA ALA A 276 17.38 -8.92 10.25
C ALA A 276 17.33 -7.45 9.77
N ALA A 277 18.33 -7.00 9.02
CA ALA A 277 18.34 -5.67 8.41
C ALA A 277 17.22 -5.51 7.37
N VAL A 278 16.94 -6.54 6.56
CA VAL A 278 15.81 -6.57 5.62
C VAL A 278 14.47 -6.47 6.35
N ALA A 279 14.30 -7.20 7.45
CA ALA A 279 13.08 -7.13 8.25
C ALA A 279 12.87 -5.74 8.87
N LEU A 280 13.94 -5.13 9.40
CA LEU A 280 13.91 -3.75 9.91
C LEU A 280 13.51 -2.76 8.81
N ARG A 281 14.14 -2.86 7.64
CA ARG A 281 13.83 -2.03 6.49
C ARG A 281 12.38 -2.20 6.03
N GLY A 282 11.92 -3.45 5.95
CA GLY A 282 10.55 -3.80 5.62
C GLY A 282 9.51 -3.18 6.57
N ARG A 283 9.86 -3.06 7.86
CA ARG A 283 9.05 -2.34 8.85
C ARG A 283 9.04 -0.83 8.65
N HIS A 284 10.13 -0.26 8.13
CA HIS A 284 10.29 1.18 7.91
C HIS A 284 9.76 1.68 6.56
N ARG A 285 9.36 0.80 5.62
CA ARG A 285 8.81 1.19 4.30
C ARG A 285 7.54 2.06 4.37
N GLY A 286 6.80 1.95 5.46
CA GLY A 286 5.57 2.71 5.72
C GLY A 286 5.80 4.08 6.37
N LEU A 287 7.04 4.40 6.77
CA LEU A 287 7.35 5.71 7.35
C LEU A 287 7.12 6.77 6.26
N PRO A 288 6.26 7.76 6.51
CA PRO A 288 6.18 8.90 5.62
C PRO A 288 7.54 9.60 5.70
N VAL A 289 8.24 9.66 4.56
CA VAL A 289 9.58 10.29 4.42
C VAL A 289 9.53 11.79 4.79
N ALA A 290 8.34 12.36 4.86
CA ALA A 290 8.05 13.64 5.47
C ALA A 290 7.17 13.44 6.72
N ILE A 291 7.44 14.18 7.79
CA ILE A 291 6.52 14.33 8.94
C ILE A 291 5.12 14.60 8.37
N ASP A 292 4.11 13.87 8.84
CA ASP A 292 2.73 14.04 8.36
C ASP A 292 2.35 15.52 8.47
N LYS A 293 1.99 16.14 7.33
CA LYS A 293 1.72 17.57 7.25
C LYS A 293 0.48 17.96 8.06
N ALA A 294 -0.38 17.00 8.41
CA ALA A 294 -1.46 17.19 9.37
C ALA A 294 -0.97 17.56 10.78
N ILE A 295 0.33 17.35 11.07
CA ILE A 295 1.03 17.69 12.33
C ILE A 295 2.23 18.60 12.01
N MET A 296 2.21 19.36 10.91
CA MET A 296 3.23 20.39 10.71
C MET A 296 2.94 21.55 11.66
N LEU A 297 3.88 21.81 12.58
CA LEU A 297 3.87 23.02 13.39
C LEU A 297 3.98 24.23 12.46
N PRO A 298 3.36 25.38 12.78
CA PRO A 298 3.49 26.60 11.98
C PRO A 298 4.98 26.91 11.79
N SER A 299 5.48 26.77 10.56
CA SER A 299 6.84 27.13 10.20
C SER A 299 6.80 28.35 9.30
N GLU A 300 7.81 29.22 9.40
CA GLU A 300 7.89 30.44 8.57
C GLU A 300 7.82 30.12 7.06
N SER A 301 8.29 28.94 6.66
CA SER A 301 8.18 28.45 5.27
C SER A 301 6.75 28.21 4.81
N LEU A 302 5.84 27.80 5.71
CA LEU A 302 4.41 27.62 5.40
C LEU A 302 3.70 28.98 5.29
N ALA A 303 4.04 29.92 6.18
CA ALA A 303 3.50 31.27 6.12
C ALA A 303 3.89 31.98 4.81
N TRP A 304 5.14 31.82 4.38
CA TRP A 304 5.61 32.34 3.08
C TRP A 304 4.86 31.70 1.90
N ALA A 305 4.66 30.38 1.92
CA ALA A 305 3.92 29.69 0.86
C ALA A 305 2.43 30.10 0.81
N GLU A 306 1.81 30.37 1.96
CA GLU A 306 0.44 30.90 2.03
C GLU A 306 0.35 32.34 1.49
N GLU A 307 1.34 33.19 1.77
CA GLU A 307 1.43 34.55 1.23
C GLU A 307 1.63 34.57 -0.29
N GLU A 308 2.50 33.70 -0.82
CA GLU A 308 2.71 33.54 -2.26
C GLU A 308 1.45 33.05 -2.98
N ASP A 309 0.74 32.04 -2.44
CA ASP A 309 -0.51 31.56 -3.05
C ASP A 309 -1.64 32.60 -2.94
N ALA A 310 -1.68 33.37 -1.85
CA ALA A 310 -2.59 34.51 -1.72
C ALA A 310 -2.30 35.60 -2.77
N ALA A 311 -1.03 35.87 -3.07
CA ALA A 311 -0.62 36.79 -4.14
C ALA A 311 -1.03 36.25 -5.52
N MET A 312 -0.77 34.98 -5.82
CA MET A 312 -1.16 34.35 -7.09
C MET A 312 -2.69 34.31 -7.30
N ARG A 313 -3.48 34.10 -6.25
CA ARG A 313 -4.96 34.17 -6.32
C ARG A 313 -5.43 35.59 -6.64
N ARG A 314 -4.79 36.61 -6.04
CA ARG A 314 -5.08 38.01 -6.35
C ARG A 314 -4.75 38.34 -7.81
N ASP A 315 -3.62 37.87 -8.32
CA ASP A 315 -3.24 38.12 -9.71
C ASP A 315 -4.15 37.41 -10.72
N ARG A 316 -4.56 36.16 -10.45
CA ARG A 316 -5.61 35.49 -11.26
C ARG A 316 -6.94 36.24 -11.25
N SER A 317 -7.37 36.71 -10.08
CA SER A 317 -8.63 37.46 -9.96
C SER A 317 -8.57 38.80 -10.72
N ARG A 318 -7.40 39.45 -10.74
CA ARG A 318 -7.13 40.66 -11.50
C ARG A 318 -7.10 40.41 -13.00
N ALA A 319 -6.42 39.35 -13.44
CA ALA A 319 -6.37 38.96 -14.85
C ALA A 319 -7.77 38.60 -15.38
N TRP A 320 -8.55 37.84 -14.61
CA TRP A 320 -9.93 37.51 -14.98
C TRP A 320 -10.84 38.75 -15.05
N ALA A 321 -10.70 39.68 -14.09
CA ALA A 321 -11.44 40.94 -14.09
C ALA A 321 -11.06 41.89 -15.24
N GLN A 322 -9.80 41.84 -15.72
CA GLN A 322 -9.39 42.58 -16.92
C GLN A 322 -9.98 41.98 -18.20
N GLU A 323 -10.12 40.66 -18.27
CA GLU A 323 -10.64 39.96 -19.45
C GLU A 323 -12.18 40.00 -19.54
N HIS A 324 -12.88 40.08 -18.40
CA HIS A 324 -14.35 40.03 -18.31
C HIS A 324 -14.99 41.31 -17.74
N GLY A 325 -14.20 42.37 -17.55
CA GLY A 325 -14.70 43.66 -17.08
C GLY A 325 -15.63 44.32 -18.12
N PRO A 326 -16.61 45.13 -17.69
CA PRO A 326 -17.53 45.77 -18.63
C PRO A 326 -16.75 46.70 -19.56
N VAL A 327 -16.75 46.37 -20.86
CA VAL A 327 -16.22 47.24 -21.90
C VAL A 327 -17.11 48.49 -21.91
N GLY A 328 -16.56 49.61 -21.43
CA GLY A 328 -17.26 50.88 -21.40
C GLY A 328 -17.76 51.23 -22.81
N SER A 329 -19.07 51.41 -22.93
CA SER A 329 -19.67 52.12 -24.06
C SER A 329 -19.29 53.59 -23.90
N VAL A 330 -18.41 54.06 -24.79
CA VAL A 330 -18.09 55.48 -24.96
C VAL A 330 -19.24 56.16 -25.67
#